data_AF-A0A1Q3EE86-F1
#
_entry.id   AF-A0A1Q3EE86-F1
#
_cell.length_a   1.000
_cell.length_b   1.000
_cell.length_c   1.000
_cell.angle_alpha   90.00
_cell.angle_beta   90.00
_cell.angle_gamma   90.00
#
_symmetry.space_group_name_H-M   'P 1'
#
loop_
_entity.id
_entity.type
_entity.pdbx_description
1 polymer ?
#
loop_
_entity_poly.entity_id
_entity_poly.type
_entity_poly.pdbx_seq_one_letter_code
_entity_poly.pdbx_strand_id
1 'polypeptide(L)'
;MRRIHKPTSIFKMEGDTWDHVFKGIKNMPPLTSSALRNPASQTPRRVRRQAMSATELSAFDDMFTMIFDAVSEQKSSEMRTSGTQGKTSDPGGLNDLFGKLRKHSKRMRWTTEEEELLDRKKEAMDLCDTDQELLEWAIREVFDESQKFEAASREALQKVTSSPNKTSAAENLPILQSPIYPHIIAHLMRTFRDKYHDPHLALSIFDHARNLSIPSYVFGCTTPAYNELIETKWTHFHDLKGVHDALQEMVINGVDVNDNTRKIVDGVRRQVGERNLWIEDDYFGEGELWDVLKSIESLVRKPEADSDRSKRWNDWKTSTKADKDWAFNQWDTASDSTSNSKRY
;
A
#
# COMPACT_ATOMS: atom_id res chain seq x y z
N MET A 1 61.90 56.76 9.33
CA MET A 1 61.82 55.29 9.15
C MET A 1 60.42 54.81 9.51
N ARG A 2 59.64 54.38 8.52
CA ARG A 2 58.55 53.37 8.56
C ARG A 2 57.90 53.37 7.16
N ARG A 3 58.21 52.35 6.34
CA ARG A 3 57.62 52.13 5.01
C ARG A 3 56.30 51.37 5.20
N ILE A 4 55.21 51.91 4.67
CA ILE A 4 53.91 51.24 4.61
C ILE A 4 53.82 50.57 3.24
N HIS A 5 53.86 49.23 3.21
CA HIS A 5 53.58 48.45 2.00
C HIS A 5 52.06 48.40 1.78
N LYS A 6 51.60 48.79 0.58
CA LYS A 6 50.24 48.51 0.11
C LYS A 6 50.18 47.06 -0.40
N PRO A 7 49.11 46.29 -0.14
CA PRO A 7 48.99 44.93 -0.67
C PRO A 7 48.69 44.97 -2.17
N THR A 8 49.57 44.36 -2.96
CA THR A 8 49.35 44.08 -4.38
C THR A 8 48.35 42.94 -4.51
N SER A 9 47.19 43.21 -5.11
CA SER A 9 46.19 42.19 -5.44
C SER A 9 46.75 41.19 -6.45
N ILE A 10 46.68 39.90 -6.13
CA ILE A 10 47.16 38.78 -6.94
C ILE A 10 46.37 38.60 -8.25
N PHE A 11 45.25 39.32 -8.40
CA PHE A 11 44.33 39.22 -9.54
C PHE A 11 44.53 40.31 -10.60
N LYS A 12 45.55 41.17 -10.46
CA LYS A 12 45.95 42.09 -11.53
C LYS A 12 47.24 41.59 -12.18
N MET A 13 47.14 40.49 -12.92
CA MET A 13 48.08 40.24 -14.00
C MET A 13 47.53 40.91 -15.26
N GLU A 14 48.36 41.79 -15.81
CA GLU A 14 48.19 42.41 -17.12
C GLU A 14 48.09 41.32 -18.20
N GLY A 15 47.03 41.37 -19.01
CA GLY A 15 46.87 40.52 -20.19
C GLY A 15 45.83 39.41 -20.04
N ASP A 16 44.55 39.78 -20.02
CA ASP A 16 43.48 39.28 -20.90
C ASP A 16 43.60 37.86 -21.49
N THR A 17 43.93 36.85 -20.69
CA THR A 17 43.99 35.45 -21.14
C THR A 17 42.63 34.87 -21.53
N TRP A 18 41.53 35.48 -21.07
CA TRP A 18 40.16 35.06 -21.39
C TRP A 18 39.53 35.82 -22.56
N ASP A 19 40.08 36.97 -22.95
CA ASP A 19 39.49 37.83 -23.98
C ASP A 19 39.68 37.25 -25.39
N HIS A 20 40.59 36.29 -25.55
CA HIS A 20 40.89 35.67 -26.85
C HIS A 20 39.92 34.53 -27.19
N VAL A 21 39.33 33.89 -26.19
CA VAL A 21 38.46 32.72 -26.34
C VAL A 21 37.14 33.10 -27.02
N PHE A 22 36.67 34.34 -26.82
CA PHE A 22 35.37 34.79 -27.30
C PHE A 22 35.42 35.65 -28.57
N LYS A 23 36.62 35.90 -29.14
CA LYS A 23 36.76 36.72 -30.38
C LYS A 23 36.17 36.06 -31.62
N GLY A 24 35.95 34.74 -31.61
CA GLY A 24 35.32 33.99 -32.71
C GLY A 24 33.80 33.81 -32.64
N ILE A 25 33.15 34.19 -31.54
CA ILE A 25 31.72 33.85 -31.31
C ILE A 25 30.76 34.94 -31.81
N LYS A 26 31.27 36.14 -32.16
CA LYS A 26 30.42 37.29 -32.51
C LYS A 26 29.64 37.17 -33.83
N ASN A 27 29.93 36.16 -34.66
CA ASN A 27 29.29 35.98 -35.98
C ASN A 27 28.64 34.60 -36.18
N MET A 28 27.95 34.06 -35.17
CA MET A 28 26.98 32.98 -35.41
C MET A 28 25.56 33.54 -35.45
N PRO A 29 24.75 33.26 -36.49
CA PRO A 29 23.34 33.60 -36.49
C PRO A 29 22.61 32.80 -35.39
N PRO A 30 21.56 33.36 -34.76
CA PRO A 30 20.89 32.69 -33.67
C PRO A 30 20.19 31.43 -34.20
N LEU A 31 20.58 30.25 -33.68
CA LEU A 31 19.82 29.02 -33.85
C LEU A 31 18.56 29.09 -32.97
N THR A 32 17.59 29.87 -33.40
CA THR A 32 16.26 29.87 -32.79
C THR A 32 15.56 28.58 -33.21
N SER A 33 15.49 27.60 -32.30
CA SER A 33 14.42 26.60 -32.36
C SER A 33 13.10 27.34 -32.16
N SER A 34 12.37 27.58 -33.24
CA SER A 34 11.01 28.10 -33.20
C SER A 34 10.07 27.06 -32.59
N ALA A 35 9.96 27.04 -31.27
CA ALA A 35 8.80 26.58 -30.51
C ALA A 35 9.12 26.49 -29.01
N LEU A 36 9.26 27.63 -28.33
CA LEU A 36 9.09 27.64 -26.87
C LEU A 36 8.20 28.82 -26.47
N ARG A 37 6.94 28.44 -26.30
CA ARG A 37 5.87 29.12 -25.59
C ARG A 37 6.28 29.27 -24.11
N ASN A 38 6.02 30.44 -23.52
CA ASN A 38 6.13 30.79 -22.09
C ASN A 38 6.12 29.63 -21.08
N PRO A 39 7.02 29.64 -20.08
CA PRO A 39 6.79 28.94 -18.82
C PRO A 39 6.53 29.96 -17.71
N ALA A 40 5.26 30.37 -17.58
CA ALA A 40 4.72 30.89 -16.34
C ALA A 40 3.69 29.87 -15.84
N SER A 41 4.17 28.77 -15.26
CA SER A 41 3.45 27.97 -14.26
C SER A 41 4.42 26.99 -13.62
N GLN A 42 4.67 27.21 -12.33
CA GLN A 42 5.37 26.27 -11.48
C GLN A 42 4.48 25.03 -11.32
N THR A 43 4.93 23.90 -11.84
CA THR A 43 4.39 22.58 -11.45
C THR A 43 5.54 21.79 -10.85
N PRO A 44 5.32 21.05 -9.74
CA PRO A 44 6.37 20.28 -9.13
C PRO A 44 6.75 19.14 -10.07
N ARG A 45 8.05 18.96 -10.27
CA ARG A 45 8.63 17.83 -11.00
C ARG A 45 8.12 16.53 -10.38
N ARG A 46 7.14 15.90 -11.02
CA ARG A 46 6.76 14.52 -10.69
C ARG A 46 7.96 13.63 -10.97
N VAL A 47 8.42 12.93 -9.93
CA VAL A 47 9.28 11.76 -10.05
C VAL A 47 8.74 10.90 -11.18
N ARG A 48 9.59 10.57 -12.14
CA ARG A 48 9.25 9.76 -13.32
C ARG A 48 8.87 8.37 -12.82
N ARG A 49 7.59 8.19 -12.47
CA ARG A 49 6.97 6.88 -12.37
C ARG A 49 7.23 6.22 -13.72
N GLN A 50 8.08 5.20 -13.76
CA GLN A 50 8.05 4.27 -14.87
C GLN A 50 6.64 3.65 -14.84
N ALA A 51 5.72 4.26 -15.58
CA ALA A 51 4.44 3.65 -15.84
C ALA A 51 4.76 2.39 -16.64
N MET A 52 4.55 1.23 -16.01
CA MET A 52 4.71 -0.08 -16.62
C MET A 52 3.99 -0.11 -17.96
N SER A 53 4.53 -0.86 -18.92
CA SER A 53 3.86 -0.99 -20.21
C SER A 53 2.50 -1.66 -20.00
N ALA A 54 1.46 -1.17 -20.68
CA ALA A 54 0.11 -1.72 -20.54
C ALA A 54 0.06 -3.24 -20.80
N THR A 55 0.99 -3.73 -21.62
CA THR A 55 1.20 -5.14 -21.93
C THR A 55 1.79 -5.96 -20.78
N GLU A 56 2.69 -5.38 -19.98
CA GLU A 56 3.19 -6.04 -18.78
C GLU A 56 2.07 -6.13 -17.74
N LEU A 57 1.31 -5.04 -17.57
CA LEU A 57 0.20 -5.01 -16.62
C LEU A 57 -0.87 -6.05 -16.95
N SER A 58 -1.23 -6.22 -18.23
CA SER A 58 -2.21 -7.23 -18.65
C SER A 58 -1.68 -8.67 -18.50
N ALA A 59 -0.39 -8.91 -18.80
CA ALA A 59 0.20 -10.24 -18.64
C ALA A 59 0.25 -10.67 -17.17
N PHE A 60 0.48 -9.72 -16.26
CA PHE A 60 0.39 -9.99 -14.82
C PHE A 60 -1.06 -10.17 -14.36
N ASP A 61 -2.01 -9.41 -14.90
CA ASP A 61 -3.44 -9.56 -14.60
C ASP A 61 -3.96 -10.96 -14.98
N ASP A 62 -3.61 -11.44 -16.18
CA ASP A 62 -3.92 -12.80 -16.65
C ASP A 62 -3.28 -13.87 -15.75
N MET A 63 -2.09 -13.59 -15.22
CA MET A 63 -1.36 -14.48 -14.33
C MET A 63 -2.00 -14.54 -12.93
N PHE A 64 -2.43 -13.40 -12.38
CA PHE A 64 -3.12 -13.33 -11.09
C PHE A 64 -4.53 -13.94 -11.15
N THR A 65 -5.29 -13.66 -12.21
CA THR A 65 -6.62 -14.26 -12.41
C THR A 65 -6.53 -15.78 -12.55
N MET A 66 -5.56 -16.30 -13.31
CA MET A 66 -5.33 -17.74 -13.43
C MET A 66 -4.96 -18.41 -12.11
N ILE A 67 -4.12 -17.79 -11.29
CA ILE A 67 -3.74 -18.30 -9.96
C ILE A 67 -4.97 -18.40 -9.06
N PHE A 68 -5.82 -17.36 -9.02
CA PHE A 68 -6.93 -17.31 -8.08
C PHE A 68 -8.18 -18.06 -8.55
N ASP A 69 -8.44 -18.13 -9.85
CA ASP A 69 -9.49 -18.99 -10.39
C ASP A 69 -9.17 -20.45 -10.02
N ALA A 70 -7.92 -20.88 -10.16
CA ALA A 70 -7.47 -22.20 -9.72
C ALA A 70 -7.63 -22.43 -8.19
N VAL A 71 -7.29 -21.45 -7.33
CA VAL A 71 -7.54 -21.54 -5.86
C VAL A 71 -9.03 -21.64 -5.55
N SER A 72 -9.84 -20.85 -6.25
CA SER A 72 -11.29 -20.80 -6.02
C SER A 72 -11.98 -22.09 -6.48
N GLU A 73 -11.48 -22.73 -7.55
CA GLU A 73 -11.91 -24.04 -8.01
C GLU A 73 -11.56 -25.14 -7.00
N GLN A 74 -10.37 -25.08 -6.38
CA GLN A 74 -9.96 -26.01 -5.32
C GLN A 74 -10.85 -25.89 -4.08
N LYS A 75 -11.20 -24.65 -3.69
CA LYS A 75 -12.08 -24.39 -2.53
C LYS A 75 -13.56 -24.64 -2.79
N SER A 76 -14.03 -24.45 -4.02
CA SER A 76 -15.40 -24.78 -4.44
C SER A 76 -15.60 -26.29 -4.63
N SER A 77 -14.52 -27.06 -4.85
CA SER A 77 -14.55 -28.53 -4.76
C SER A 77 -14.81 -29.02 -3.32
N GLU A 78 -14.36 -28.29 -2.30
CA GLU A 78 -14.64 -28.62 -0.88
C GLU A 78 -15.97 -28.05 -0.36
N MET A 79 -16.53 -27.02 -1.00
CA MET A 79 -17.77 -26.35 -0.60
C MET A 79 -18.78 -26.30 -1.76
N ARG A 80 -19.27 -27.46 -2.22
CA ARG A 80 -20.48 -27.50 -3.06
C ARG A 80 -21.74 -27.50 -2.21
N THR A 81 -22.14 -26.33 -1.69
CA THR A 81 -23.55 -25.91 -1.68
C THR A 81 -23.65 -24.38 -1.72
N SER A 82 -24.66 -23.89 -2.47
CA SER A 82 -25.06 -22.50 -2.70
C SER A 82 -24.30 -21.73 -3.80
N GLY A 83 -24.95 -21.65 -4.96
CA GLY A 83 -24.52 -20.82 -6.08
C GLY A 83 -24.90 -19.35 -5.91
N THR A 84 -24.20 -18.46 -6.59
CA THR A 84 -24.78 -17.22 -7.13
C THR A 84 -23.97 -16.71 -8.32
N GLN A 85 -24.72 -16.28 -9.33
CA GLN A 85 -24.34 -15.69 -10.62
C GLN A 85 -23.31 -14.55 -10.57
N GLY A 86 -22.56 -14.46 -11.67
CA GLY A 86 -21.58 -13.43 -11.97
C GLY A 86 -22.15 -12.01 -12.03
N LYS A 87 -21.24 -11.05 -11.80
CA LYS A 87 -21.49 -9.62 -11.99
C LYS A 87 -20.35 -9.00 -12.80
N THR A 88 -20.80 -8.10 -13.66
CA THR A 88 -20.13 -7.36 -14.72
C THR A 88 -18.89 -6.57 -14.26
N SER A 89 -17.87 -6.59 -15.13
CA SER A 89 -16.62 -5.83 -15.05
C SER A 89 -16.88 -4.33 -15.24
N ASP A 90 -16.69 -3.58 -14.16
CA ASP A 90 -16.71 -2.11 -14.09
C ASP A 90 -15.27 -1.56 -14.31
N PRO A 91 -15.05 -0.30 -14.74
CA PRO A 91 -13.72 0.26 -15.04
C PRO A 91 -12.75 0.32 -13.85
N GLY A 92 -13.20 -0.02 -12.64
CA GLY A 92 -12.40 -0.17 -11.42
C GLY A 92 -11.75 -1.56 -11.24
N GLY A 93 -11.73 -2.40 -12.28
CA GLY A 93 -11.32 -3.81 -12.21
C GLY A 93 -9.99 -4.07 -11.47
N LEU A 94 -8.93 -3.34 -11.81
CA LEU A 94 -7.59 -3.54 -11.21
C LEU A 94 -7.53 -3.17 -9.72
N ASN A 95 -8.25 -2.14 -9.29
CA ASN A 95 -8.29 -1.72 -7.89
C ASN A 95 -9.08 -2.73 -7.04
N ASP A 96 -10.19 -3.24 -7.57
CA ASP A 96 -10.97 -4.30 -6.93
C ASP A 96 -10.17 -5.62 -6.86
N LEU A 97 -9.34 -5.90 -7.88
CA LEU A 97 -8.41 -7.02 -7.90
C LEU A 97 -7.34 -6.91 -6.80
N PHE A 98 -6.68 -5.75 -6.64
CA PHE A 98 -5.72 -5.55 -5.55
C PHE A 98 -6.38 -5.69 -4.17
N GLY A 99 -7.59 -5.18 -4.02
CA GLY A 99 -8.39 -5.37 -2.80
C GLY A 99 -8.69 -6.84 -2.52
N LYS A 100 -9.07 -7.62 -3.53
CA LYS A 100 -9.30 -9.07 -3.43
C LYS A 100 -8.02 -9.83 -3.08
N LEU A 101 -6.91 -9.47 -3.72
CA LEU A 101 -5.59 -10.08 -3.52
C LEU A 101 -5.11 -9.92 -2.07
N ARG A 102 -5.25 -8.71 -1.52
CA ARG A 102 -4.94 -8.44 -0.10
C ARG A 102 -5.88 -9.15 0.87
N LYS A 103 -7.18 -9.25 0.55
CA LYS A 103 -8.13 -10.00 1.38
C LYS A 103 -7.79 -11.48 1.48
N HIS A 104 -7.21 -12.07 0.43
CA HIS A 104 -6.78 -13.46 0.45
C HIS A 104 -5.54 -13.66 1.34
N SER A 105 -4.55 -12.76 1.24
CA SER A 105 -3.37 -12.78 2.13
C SER A 105 -3.76 -12.69 3.61
N LYS A 106 -4.76 -11.87 3.97
CA LYS A 106 -5.25 -11.77 5.35
C LYS A 106 -5.89 -13.04 5.91
N ARG A 107 -6.30 -13.98 5.06
CA ARG A 107 -6.89 -15.27 5.49
C ARG A 107 -5.84 -16.34 5.72
N MET A 108 -4.58 -16.09 5.34
CA MET A 108 -3.46 -16.96 5.68
C MET A 108 -3.29 -16.91 7.20
N ARG A 109 -3.42 -18.07 7.85
CA ARG A 109 -3.22 -18.16 9.30
C ARG A 109 -1.74 -18.04 9.57
N TRP A 110 -1.39 -17.05 10.38
CA TRP A 110 -0.03 -16.85 10.84
C TRP A 110 0.48 -18.13 11.52
N THR A 111 1.61 -18.64 11.08
CA THR A 111 2.23 -19.84 11.67
C THR A 111 3.25 -19.44 12.74
N THR A 112 3.45 -20.26 13.77
CA THR A 112 4.46 -19.99 14.81
C THR A 112 5.86 -19.75 14.21
N GLU A 113 6.18 -20.41 13.10
CA GLU A 113 7.43 -20.22 12.36
C GLU A 113 7.53 -18.80 11.75
N GLU A 114 6.45 -18.26 11.19
CA GLU A 114 6.41 -16.90 10.67
C GLU A 114 6.57 -15.84 11.78
N GLU A 115 6.06 -16.09 12.99
CA GLU A 115 6.24 -15.18 14.14
C GLU A 115 7.72 -15.14 14.54
N GLU A 116 8.33 -16.31 14.69
CA GLU A 116 9.73 -16.43 15.05
C GLU A 116 10.64 -15.80 13.97
N LEU A 117 10.32 -15.99 12.69
CA LEU A 117 11.06 -15.35 11.59
C LEU A 117 10.93 -13.84 11.62
N LEU A 118 9.73 -13.32 11.87
CA LEU A 118 9.51 -11.89 12.00
C LEU A 118 10.29 -11.31 13.18
N ASP A 119 10.24 -11.97 14.34
CA ASP A 119 10.96 -11.50 15.53
C ASP A 119 12.47 -11.56 15.32
N ARG A 120 12.99 -12.64 14.74
CA ARG A 120 14.41 -12.76 14.35
C ARG A 120 14.85 -11.65 13.41
N LYS A 121 14.02 -11.28 12.44
CA LYS A 121 14.33 -10.19 11.50
C LYS A 121 14.29 -8.82 12.19
N LYS A 122 13.36 -8.59 13.11
CA LYS A 122 13.33 -7.37 13.92
C LYS A 122 14.56 -7.26 14.81
N GLU A 123 14.95 -8.34 15.48
CA GLU A 123 16.18 -8.38 16.26
C GLU A 123 17.38 -8.04 15.38
N ALA A 124 17.51 -8.66 14.21
CA ALA A 124 18.59 -8.34 13.27
C ALA A 124 18.63 -6.85 12.87
N MET A 125 17.47 -6.21 12.71
CA MET A 125 17.39 -4.77 12.44
C MET A 125 17.81 -3.93 13.64
N ASP A 126 17.46 -4.36 14.86
CA ASP A 126 17.81 -3.68 16.09
C ASP A 126 19.32 -3.78 16.39
N LEU A 127 19.97 -4.86 15.94
CA LEU A 127 21.43 -5.06 16.03
C LEU A 127 22.24 -4.14 15.10
N CYS A 128 21.66 -3.60 14.03
CA CYS A 128 22.38 -2.66 13.18
C CYS A 128 22.70 -1.37 13.96
N ASP A 129 23.93 -0.89 13.89
CA ASP A 129 24.36 0.32 14.62
C ASP A 129 24.21 1.59 13.78
N THR A 130 24.28 1.45 12.46
CA THR A 130 24.20 2.56 11.51
C THR A 130 23.02 2.40 10.55
N ASP A 131 22.55 3.53 10.04
CA ASP A 131 21.51 3.60 9.01
C ASP A 131 21.94 2.91 7.71
N GLN A 132 23.20 3.07 7.31
CA GLN A 132 23.77 2.39 6.15
C GLN A 132 23.75 0.88 6.31
N GLU A 133 24.17 0.36 7.47
CA GLU A 133 24.17 -1.09 7.74
C GLU A 133 22.74 -1.65 7.68
N LEU A 134 21.76 -0.95 8.26
CA LEU A 134 20.36 -1.36 8.19
C LEU A 134 19.85 -1.33 6.73
N LEU A 135 20.26 -0.34 5.94
CA LEU A 135 19.89 -0.25 4.53
C LEU A 135 20.46 -1.41 3.71
N GLU A 136 21.76 -1.71 3.88
CA GLU A 136 22.41 -2.85 3.22
C GLU A 136 21.76 -4.18 3.62
N TRP A 137 21.41 -4.33 4.90
CA TRP A 137 20.65 -5.47 5.39
C TRP A 137 19.27 -5.55 4.73
N ALA A 138 18.54 -4.44 4.64
CA ALA A 138 17.20 -4.40 4.04
C ALA A 138 17.24 -4.78 2.55
N ILE A 139 18.23 -4.31 1.81
CA ILE A 139 18.44 -4.69 0.40
C ILE A 139 18.62 -6.21 0.29
N ARG A 140 19.53 -6.79 1.08
CA ARG A 140 19.90 -8.21 0.99
C ARG A 140 18.86 -9.18 1.54
N GLU A 141 18.20 -8.85 2.64
CA GLU A 141 17.35 -9.78 3.40
C GLU A 141 15.85 -9.52 3.21
N VAL A 142 15.45 -8.35 2.72
CA VAL A 142 14.04 -8.00 2.56
C VAL A 142 13.69 -7.87 1.09
N PHE A 143 14.44 -7.05 0.35
CA PHE A 143 14.14 -6.79 -1.06
C PHE A 143 14.63 -7.89 -2.01
N ASP A 144 15.82 -8.46 -1.79
CA ASP A 144 16.30 -9.59 -2.60
C ASP A 144 15.47 -10.85 -2.38
N GLU A 145 14.97 -11.10 -1.16
CA GLU A 145 14.01 -12.19 -0.92
C GLU A 145 12.73 -11.99 -1.73
N SER A 146 12.18 -10.77 -1.72
CA SER A 146 10.97 -10.44 -2.48
C SER A 146 11.14 -10.71 -3.98
N GLN A 147 12.30 -10.36 -4.54
CA GLN A 147 12.66 -10.66 -5.94
C GLN A 147 12.80 -12.16 -6.20
N LYS A 148 13.38 -12.93 -5.28
CA LYS A 148 13.47 -14.39 -5.40
C LYS A 148 12.09 -15.04 -5.42
N PHE A 149 11.16 -14.59 -4.56
CA PHE A 149 9.78 -15.08 -4.57
C PHE A 149 9.07 -14.77 -5.89
N GLU A 150 9.28 -13.59 -6.44
CA GLU A 150 8.73 -13.23 -7.75
C GLU A 150 9.32 -14.09 -8.88
N ALA A 151 10.64 -14.27 -8.91
CA ALA A 151 11.30 -15.11 -9.90
C ALA A 151 10.79 -16.56 -9.83
N ALA A 152 10.72 -17.13 -8.62
CA ALA A 152 10.19 -18.48 -8.39
C ALA A 152 8.72 -18.61 -8.81
N SER A 153 7.90 -17.59 -8.52
CA SER A 153 6.50 -17.54 -8.96
C SER A 153 6.41 -17.52 -10.48
N ARG A 154 7.23 -16.71 -11.15
CA ARG A 154 7.27 -16.60 -12.61
C ARG A 154 7.68 -17.90 -13.28
N GLU A 155 8.67 -18.59 -12.74
CA GLU A 155 9.10 -19.91 -13.22
C GLU A 155 8.03 -20.97 -13.03
N ALA A 156 7.36 -21.00 -11.88
CA ALA A 156 6.26 -21.92 -11.62
C ALA A 156 5.13 -21.71 -12.63
N LEU A 157 4.81 -20.45 -12.96
CA LEU A 157 3.76 -20.10 -13.91
C LEU A 157 4.14 -20.41 -15.36
N GLN A 158 5.40 -20.23 -15.74
CA GLN A 158 5.90 -20.71 -17.03
C GLN A 158 5.78 -22.23 -17.17
N LYS A 159 6.04 -22.99 -16.09
CA LYS A 159 5.85 -24.44 -16.08
C LYS A 159 4.38 -24.83 -16.21
N VAL A 160 3.47 -24.10 -15.53
CA VAL A 160 2.02 -24.34 -15.62
C VAL A 160 1.48 -24.04 -17.02
N THR A 161 1.86 -22.91 -17.61
CA THR A 161 1.42 -22.53 -18.97
C THR A 161 1.96 -23.45 -20.07
N SER A 162 3.14 -24.04 -19.86
CA SER A 162 3.77 -24.96 -20.82
C SER A 162 3.30 -26.42 -20.68
N SER A 163 2.61 -26.77 -19.58
CA SER A 163 2.13 -28.13 -19.34
C SER A 163 0.65 -28.28 -19.76
N PRO A 164 0.27 -29.31 -20.55
CA PRO A 164 -1.10 -29.47 -21.04
C PRO A 164 -2.11 -29.94 -19.98
N ASN A 165 -1.66 -30.43 -18.81
CA ASN A 165 -2.53 -30.83 -17.70
C ASN A 165 -2.58 -29.71 -16.63
N LYS A 166 -3.56 -28.81 -16.75
CA LYS A 166 -3.76 -27.65 -15.85
C LYS A 166 -4.21 -28.02 -14.44
N THR A 167 -4.74 -29.22 -14.22
CA THR A 167 -5.44 -29.61 -12.98
C THR A 167 -4.53 -30.05 -11.84
N SER A 168 -3.34 -30.61 -12.12
CA SER A 168 -2.40 -31.07 -11.08
C SER A 168 -1.34 -30.03 -10.68
N ALA A 169 -1.27 -28.90 -11.39
CA ALA A 169 -0.37 -27.80 -11.07
C ALA A 169 -0.99 -26.79 -10.07
N ALA A 170 -2.30 -26.86 -9.85
CA ALA A 170 -3.01 -26.02 -8.89
C ALA A 170 -2.79 -26.45 -7.42
N GLU A 171 -2.32 -27.68 -7.16
CA GLU A 171 -2.10 -28.18 -5.79
C GLU A 171 -0.91 -27.52 -5.08
N ASN A 172 0.04 -26.93 -5.81
CA ASN A 172 1.20 -26.22 -5.24
C ASN A 172 1.35 -24.85 -5.90
N LEU A 173 0.43 -23.94 -5.59
CA LEU A 173 0.53 -22.56 -6.06
C LEU A 173 1.72 -21.86 -5.38
N PRO A 174 2.54 -21.12 -6.14
CA PRO A 174 3.69 -20.44 -5.59
C PRO A 174 3.25 -19.34 -4.61
N ILE A 175 3.90 -19.30 -3.45
CA ILE A 175 3.76 -18.20 -2.50
C ILE A 175 4.36 -16.95 -3.16
N LEU A 176 3.51 -15.97 -3.46
CA LEU A 176 3.90 -14.79 -4.23
C LEU A 176 4.82 -13.86 -3.44
N GLN A 177 4.61 -13.74 -2.14
CA GLN A 177 5.39 -12.95 -1.20
C GLN A 177 5.26 -13.53 0.22
N SER A 178 6.26 -13.29 1.05
CA SER A 178 6.23 -13.70 2.45
C SER A 178 5.21 -12.87 3.26
N PRO A 179 4.38 -13.48 4.12
CA PRO A 179 3.35 -12.77 4.89
C PRO A 179 3.94 -11.77 5.90
N ILE A 180 5.20 -11.94 6.32
CA ILE A 180 5.90 -11.03 7.24
C ILE A 180 6.37 -9.73 6.55
N TYR A 181 6.47 -9.74 5.22
CA TYR A 181 7.00 -8.63 4.41
C TYR A 181 6.39 -7.25 4.73
N PRO A 182 5.05 -7.06 4.77
CA PRO A 182 4.46 -5.77 5.12
C PRO A 182 4.81 -5.29 6.53
N HIS A 183 4.98 -6.20 7.48
CA HIS A 183 5.35 -5.87 8.85
C HIS A 183 6.80 -5.43 8.94
N ILE A 184 7.69 -6.07 8.18
CA ILE A 184 9.10 -5.69 8.09
C ILE A 184 9.25 -4.33 7.42
N ILE A 185 8.54 -4.04 6.32
CA ILE A 185 8.59 -2.72 5.68
C ILE A 185 8.16 -1.62 6.65
N ALA A 186 7.04 -1.82 7.35
CA ALA A 186 6.58 -0.85 8.34
C ALA A 186 7.61 -0.67 9.46
N HIS A 187 8.20 -1.76 9.95
CA HIS A 187 9.23 -1.68 10.97
C HIS A 187 10.49 -0.96 10.46
N LEU A 188 10.93 -1.20 9.22
CA LEU A 188 12.06 -0.51 8.59
C LEU A 188 11.82 0.99 8.54
N MET A 189 10.65 1.41 8.04
CA MET A 189 10.28 2.82 7.98
C MET A 189 10.31 3.47 9.38
N ARG A 190 9.76 2.77 10.37
CA ARG A 190 9.77 3.23 11.76
C ARG A 190 11.20 3.34 12.31
N THR A 191 12.05 2.35 12.09
CA THR A 191 13.43 2.35 12.59
C THR A 191 14.25 3.47 11.95
N PHE A 192 14.13 3.70 10.64
CA PHE A 192 14.79 4.85 10.00
C PHE A 192 14.32 6.19 10.54
N ARG A 193 13.02 6.34 10.77
CA ARG A 193 12.44 7.56 11.33
C ARG A 193 12.83 7.79 12.80
N ASP A 194 12.68 6.78 13.65
CA ASP A 194 12.74 6.93 15.11
C ASP A 194 14.14 6.65 15.68
N LYS A 195 14.84 5.61 15.20
CA LYS A 195 16.19 5.24 15.68
C LYS A 195 17.28 6.07 15.03
N TYR A 196 17.19 6.29 13.72
CA TYR A 196 18.22 6.99 12.95
C TYR A 196 17.88 8.44 12.61
N HIS A 197 16.66 8.90 12.95
CA HIS A 197 16.19 10.25 12.68
C HIS A 197 16.29 10.67 11.19
N ASP A 198 16.15 9.71 10.28
CA ASP A 198 16.12 9.96 8.84
C ASP A 198 14.73 9.67 8.24
N PRO A 199 13.84 10.68 8.22
CA PRO A 199 12.52 10.54 7.62
C PRO A 199 12.58 10.45 6.08
N HIS A 200 13.64 10.92 5.43
CA HIS A 200 13.77 10.83 3.98
C HIS A 200 14.05 9.39 3.54
N LEU A 201 14.94 8.72 4.26
CA LEU A 201 15.24 7.31 4.03
C LEU A 201 13.99 6.46 4.29
N ALA A 202 13.24 6.73 5.35
CA ALA A 202 11.95 6.07 5.61
C ALA A 202 10.96 6.19 4.43
N LEU A 203 10.84 7.38 3.83
CA LEU A 203 10.01 7.58 2.63
C LEU A 203 10.56 6.84 1.41
N SER A 204 11.88 6.80 1.25
CA SER A 204 12.52 6.12 0.12
C SER A 204 12.38 4.59 0.19
N ILE A 205 12.33 4.00 1.39
CA ILE A 205 12.07 2.58 1.60
C ILE A 205 10.67 2.20 1.09
N PHE A 206 9.67 3.03 1.38
CA PHE A 206 8.33 2.84 0.84
C PHE A 206 8.32 2.99 -0.69
N ASP A 207 9.04 3.99 -1.22
CA ASP A 207 9.13 4.21 -2.67
C ASP A 207 9.89 3.09 -3.40
N HIS A 208 10.87 2.48 -2.74
CA HIS A 208 11.55 1.30 -3.24
C HIS A 208 10.61 0.08 -3.26
N ALA A 209 9.91 -0.20 -2.15
CA ALA A 209 9.01 -1.35 -2.04
C ALA A 209 7.88 -1.33 -3.09
N ARG A 210 7.33 -0.15 -3.42
CA ARG A 210 6.29 0.00 -4.45
C ARG A 210 6.80 -0.13 -5.88
N ASN A 211 8.05 0.27 -6.14
CA ASN A 211 8.63 0.26 -7.49
C ASN A 211 9.40 -1.03 -7.78
N LEU A 212 9.65 -1.87 -6.77
CA LEU A 212 10.36 -3.13 -6.90
C LEU A 212 9.62 -4.10 -7.81
N SER A 213 8.35 -4.39 -7.49
CA SER A 213 7.48 -5.24 -8.30
C SER A 213 6.01 -5.13 -7.89
N ILE A 214 5.10 -5.61 -8.75
CA ILE A 214 3.67 -5.60 -8.46
C ILE A 214 3.34 -6.43 -7.21
N PRO A 215 3.84 -7.67 -7.04
CA PRO A 215 3.62 -8.42 -5.82
C PRO A 215 4.17 -7.70 -4.58
N SER A 216 5.37 -7.11 -4.68
CA SER A 216 5.96 -6.32 -3.59
C SER A 216 5.05 -5.13 -3.20
N TYR A 217 4.49 -4.43 -4.18
CA TYR A 217 3.56 -3.33 -3.93
C TYR A 217 2.24 -3.81 -3.29
N VAL A 218 1.66 -4.91 -3.79
CA VAL A 218 0.37 -5.38 -3.28
C VAL A 218 0.49 -5.95 -1.87
N PHE A 219 1.49 -6.79 -1.62
CA PHE A 219 1.64 -7.47 -0.34
C PHE A 219 2.48 -6.67 0.67
N GLY A 220 3.43 -5.85 0.22
CA GLY A 220 4.28 -5.04 1.09
C GLY A 220 3.66 -3.71 1.48
N CYS A 221 3.12 -2.96 0.52
CA CYS A 221 2.49 -1.66 0.79
C CYS A 221 1.04 -1.87 1.25
N THR A 222 0.89 -2.27 2.51
CA THR A 222 -0.40 -2.50 3.18
C THR A 222 -0.59 -1.55 4.35
N THR A 223 -1.69 -1.69 5.10
CA THR A 223 -2.06 -0.79 6.20
C THR A 223 -0.93 -0.42 7.16
N PRO A 224 -0.10 -1.34 7.70
CA PRO A 224 1.01 -0.96 8.57
C PRO A 224 2.03 -0.05 7.88
N ALA A 225 2.44 -0.33 6.63
CA ALA A 225 3.38 0.52 5.89
C ALA A 225 2.80 1.90 5.58
N TYR A 226 1.51 1.97 5.21
CA TYR A 226 0.83 3.26 4.98
C TYR A 226 0.68 4.09 6.26
N ASN A 227 0.47 3.45 7.42
CA ASN A 227 0.42 4.16 8.69
C ASN A 227 1.75 4.87 8.96
N GLU A 228 2.87 4.17 8.77
CA GLU A 228 4.21 4.76 8.92
C GLU A 228 4.48 5.85 7.87
N LEU A 229 3.99 5.69 6.64
CA LEU A 229 4.08 6.71 5.59
C LEU A 229 3.36 8.01 6.00
N ILE A 230 2.11 7.89 6.45
CA ILE A 230 1.27 9.02 6.86
C ILE A 230 1.88 9.71 8.09
N GLU A 231 2.30 8.92 9.07
CA GLU A 231 2.94 9.43 10.29
C GLU A 231 4.25 10.15 9.97
N THR A 232 5.10 9.60 9.09
CA THR A 232 6.35 10.25 8.68
C THR A 232 6.09 11.58 7.97
N LYS A 233 5.15 11.61 7.01
CA LYS A 233 4.76 12.83 6.28
C LYS A 233 4.23 13.92 7.20
N TRP A 234 3.44 13.56 8.20
CA TRP A 234 2.87 14.53 9.11
C TRP A 234 3.85 15.02 10.17
N THR A 235 4.54 14.10 10.85
CA THR A 235 5.39 14.43 12.00
C THR A 235 6.63 15.22 11.60
N HIS A 236 7.25 14.90 10.45
CA HIS A 236 8.52 15.52 10.05
C HIS A 236 8.36 16.61 8.99
N PHE A 237 7.38 16.49 8.09
CA PHE A 237 7.20 17.43 6.99
C PHE A 237 5.95 18.33 7.15
N HIS A 238 5.07 18.01 8.10
CA HIS A 238 3.77 18.68 8.27
C HIS A 238 2.97 18.79 6.95
N ASP A 239 3.13 17.79 6.07
CA ASP A 239 2.55 17.82 4.74
C ASP A 239 1.13 17.24 4.75
N LEU A 240 0.14 18.10 4.98
CA LEU A 240 -1.27 17.71 4.99
C LEU A 240 -1.73 17.15 3.64
N LYS A 241 -1.24 17.73 2.54
CA LYS A 241 -1.57 17.26 1.19
C LYS A 241 -0.98 15.89 0.94
N GLY A 242 0.26 15.66 1.37
CA GLY A 242 0.90 14.36 1.30
C GLY A 242 0.20 13.28 2.14
N VAL A 243 -0.41 13.66 3.28
CA VAL A 243 -1.28 12.79 4.09
C VAL A 243 -2.57 12.46 3.35
N HIS A 244 -3.25 13.46 2.80
CA HIS A 244 -4.44 13.27 1.97
C HIS A 244 -4.16 12.33 0.79
N ASP A 245 -3.10 12.58 0.03
CA ASP A 245 -2.75 11.79 -1.15
C ASP A 245 -2.42 10.34 -0.76
N ALA A 246 -1.78 10.10 0.39
CA ALA A 246 -1.51 8.76 0.89
C ALA A 246 -2.79 8.02 1.32
N LEU A 247 -3.72 8.70 1.98
CA LEU A 247 -5.03 8.12 2.35
C LEU A 247 -5.88 7.83 1.12
N GLN A 248 -5.86 8.72 0.13
CA GLN A 248 -6.53 8.48 -1.14
C GLN A 248 -5.92 7.28 -1.86
N GLU A 249 -4.59 7.17 -1.86
CA GLU A 249 -3.88 6.01 -2.40
C GLU A 249 -4.27 4.71 -1.66
N MET A 250 -4.40 4.71 -0.33
CA MET A 250 -4.91 3.55 0.42
C MET A 250 -6.29 3.12 -0.06
N VAL A 251 -7.23 4.07 -0.18
CA VAL A 251 -8.61 3.78 -0.58
C VAL A 251 -8.67 3.28 -2.03
N ILE A 252 -7.97 3.95 -2.96
CA ILE A 252 -7.91 3.56 -4.37
C ILE A 252 -7.36 2.14 -4.52
N ASN A 253 -6.34 1.79 -3.75
CA ASN A 253 -5.74 0.47 -3.82
C ASN A 253 -6.54 -0.60 -3.06
N GLY A 254 -7.60 -0.25 -2.33
CA GLY A 254 -8.36 -1.20 -1.50
C GLY A 254 -7.60 -1.65 -0.25
N VAL A 255 -6.73 -0.80 0.31
CA VAL A 255 -6.09 -1.01 1.61
C VAL A 255 -7.04 -0.57 2.72
N ASP A 256 -7.39 -1.49 3.61
CA ASP A 256 -8.29 -1.20 4.72
C ASP A 256 -7.67 -0.20 5.70
N VAL A 257 -8.46 0.80 6.09
CA VAL A 257 -8.14 1.76 7.16
C VAL A 257 -8.34 1.09 8.51
N ASN A 258 -7.29 1.04 9.35
CA ASN A 258 -7.38 0.45 10.70
C ASN A 258 -7.57 1.53 11.79
N ASP A 259 -7.76 1.09 13.03
CA ASP A 259 -7.92 2.01 14.17
C ASP A 259 -6.67 2.86 14.40
N ASN A 260 -5.49 2.35 14.02
CA ASN A 260 -4.26 3.13 14.10
C ASN A 260 -4.23 4.27 13.07
N THR A 261 -4.65 4.02 11.83
CA THR A 261 -4.82 5.05 10.80
C THR A 261 -5.77 6.14 11.29
N ARG A 262 -6.87 5.76 11.95
CA ARG A 262 -7.83 6.71 12.55
C ARG A 262 -7.17 7.57 13.62
N LYS A 263 -6.44 6.95 14.55
CA LYS A 263 -5.71 7.67 15.61
C LYS A 263 -4.71 8.68 15.05
N ILE A 264 -3.96 8.28 14.01
CA ILE A 264 -2.99 9.18 13.34
C ILE A 264 -3.73 10.36 12.73
N VAL A 265 -4.82 10.12 11.98
CA VAL A 265 -5.61 11.18 11.35
C VAL A 265 -6.31 12.10 12.36
N ASP A 266 -6.81 11.56 13.47
CA ASP A 266 -7.35 12.35 14.57
C ASP A 266 -6.27 13.25 15.20
N GLY A 267 -5.04 12.73 15.32
CA GLY A 267 -3.86 13.49 15.74
C GLY A 267 -3.53 14.63 14.78
N VAL A 268 -3.50 14.35 13.47
CA VAL A 268 -3.31 15.34 12.41
C VAL A 268 -4.37 16.45 12.52
N ARG A 269 -5.65 16.09 12.63
CA ARG A 269 -6.75 17.05 12.75
C ARG A 269 -6.59 17.98 13.95
N ARG A 270 -6.24 17.43 15.11
CA ARG A 270 -6.01 18.22 16.34
C ARG A 270 -4.86 19.19 16.15
N GLN A 271 -3.73 18.72 15.61
CA GLN A 271 -2.55 19.55 15.42
C GLN A 271 -2.75 20.63 14.34
N VAL A 272 -3.46 20.33 13.24
CA VAL A 272 -3.84 21.35 12.23
C VAL A 272 -4.79 22.37 12.85
N GLY A 273 -5.80 21.91 13.61
CA GLY A 273 -6.75 22.80 14.28
C GLY A 273 -6.07 23.72 15.28
N GLU A 274 -5.18 23.18 16.12
CA GLU A 274 -4.36 23.97 17.04
C GLU A 274 -3.50 24.97 16.26
N ARG A 275 -2.74 24.52 15.26
CA ARG A 275 -1.82 25.39 14.52
C ARG A 275 -2.54 26.50 13.74
N ASN A 276 -3.68 26.24 13.12
CA ASN A 276 -4.50 27.26 12.47
C ASN A 276 -5.11 28.27 13.46
N LEU A 277 -5.35 27.89 14.72
CA LEU A 277 -5.80 28.84 15.75
C LEU A 277 -4.70 29.83 16.17
N TRP A 278 -3.42 29.49 15.95
CA TRP A 278 -2.28 30.34 16.33
C TRP A 278 -1.63 31.04 15.13
N ILE A 279 -1.83 30.53 13.91
CA ILE A 279 -1.33 31.13 12.67
C ILE A 279 -2.53 31.78 11.96
N GLU A 280 -2.91 32.98 12.43
CA GLU A 280 -3.90 33.83 11.75
C GLU A 280 -3.37 34.45 10.44
N ASP A 281 -2.09 34.25 10.11
CA ASP A 281 -1.44 34.80 8.92
C ASP A 281 -0.52 33.73 8.29
N ASP A 282 -0.94 33.04 7.21
CA ASP A 282 -0.19 32.92 5.93
C ASP A 282 -0.59 31.74 4.99
N TYR A 283 -0.57 32.08 3.69
CA TYR A 283 -0.37 31.24 2.48
C TYR A 283 -1.38 30.19 1.98
N PHE A 284 -2.29 29.66 2.79
CA PHE A 284 -3.39 28.81 2.28
C PHE A 284 -4.70 29.57 2.34
N GLY A 285 -5.49 29.54 1.26
CA GLY A 285 -6.88 29.97 1.34
C GLY A 285 -7.56 29.13 2.41
N GLU A 286 -8.04 29.74 3.50
CA GLU A 286 -8.54 29.06 4.68
C GLU A 286 -9.53 27.93 4.33
N GLY A 287 -10.35 28.13 3.29
CA GLY A 287 -11.27 27.13 2.75
C GLY A 287 -10.60 25.87 2.17
N GLU A 288 -9.46 26.00 1.48
CA GLU A 288 -8.78 24.85 0.85
C GLU A 288 -8.24 23.86 1.90
N LEU A 289 -7.74 24.35 3.03
CA LEU A 289 -7.27 23.51 4.14
C LEU A 289 -8.42 22.72 4.78
N TRP A 290 -9.54 23.40 5.05
CA TRP A 290 -10.73 22.76 5.61
C TRP A 290 -11.34 21.74 4.64
N ASP A 291 -11.31 22.01 3.34
CA ASP A 291 -11.75 21.07 2.31
C ASP A 291 -10.86 19.81 2.28
N VAL A 292 -9.54 19.96 2.40
CA VAL A 292 -8.61 18.83 2.48
C VAL A 292 -8.85 18.02 3.76
N LEU A 293 -9.05 18.67 4.92
CA LEU A 293 -9.37 17.98 6.17
C LEU A 293 -10.69 17.21 6.08
N LYS A 294 -11.71 17.82 5.48
CA LYS A 294 -13.01 17.17 5.25
C LYS A 294 -12.89 15.98 4.29
N SER A 295 -12.07 16.08 3.26
CA SER A 295 -11.74 14.97 2.37
C SER A 295 -11.06 13.84 3.14
N ILE A 296 -10.04 14.14 3.95
CA ILE A 296 -9.34 13.18 4.82
C ILE A 296 -10.33 12.45 5.75
N GLU A 297 -11.24 13.19 6.38
CA GLU A 297 -12.28 12.59 7.24
C GLU A 297 -13.20 11.66 6.46
N SER A 298 -13.61 12.06 5.24
CA SER A 298 -14.45 11.23 4.38
C SER A 298 -13.77 9.92 3.96
N LEU A 299 -12.47 9.95 3.70
CA LEU A 299 -11.67 8.77 3.32
C LEU A 299 -11.51 7.79 4.49
N VAL A 300 -11.44 8.31 5.71
CA VAL A 300 -11.30 7.51 6.92
C VAL A 300 -12.66 7.04 7.43
N ARG A 301 -13.76 7.75 7.14
CA ARG A 301 -15.10 7.37 7.59
C ARG A 301 -15.41 5.95 7.13
N LYS A 302 -15.75 5.09 8.09
CA LYS A 302 -16.17 3.72 7.78
C LYS A 302 -17.36 3.84 6.82
N PRO A 303 -17.36 3.20 5.63
CA PRO A 303 -18.56 3.17 4.81
C PRO A 303 -19.67 2.67 5.73
N GLU A 304 -20.79 3.40 5.82
CA GLU A 304 -21.90 2.98 6.66
C GLU A 304 -22.21 1.54 6.27
N ALA A 305 -21.86 0.62 7.16
CA ALA A 305 -21.92 -0.79 6.89
C ALA A 305 -23.40 -1.09 6.70
N ASP A 306 -23.78 -1.18 5.44
CA ASP A 306 -25.06 -1.61 4.88
C ASP A 306 -26.05 -1.90 6.00
N SER A 307 -26.75 -0.85 6.46
CA SER A 307 -27.64 -0.95 7.64
C SER A 307 -28.63 -2.11 7.47
N ASP A 308 -28.88 -2.52 6.24
CA ASP A 308 -29.65 -3.70 5.84
C ASP A 308 -29.05 -5.05 6.23
N ARG A 309 -27.72 -5.25 6.21
CA ARG A 309 -27.10 -6.51 6.70
C ARG A 309 -27.14 -6.61 8.21
N SER A 310 -26.90 -5.50 8.92
CA SER A 310 -27.04 -5.44 10.37
C SER A 310 -28.51 -5.61 10.80
N LYS A 311 -29.44 -4.99 10.08
CA LYS A 311 -30.89 -5.20 10.26
C LYS A 311 -31.27 -6.66 9.99
N ARG A 312 -30.87 -7.28 8.86
CA ARG A 312 -31.11 -8.70 8.56
C ARG A 312 -30.53 -9.66 9.60
N TRP A 313 -29.34 -9.36 10.13
CA TRP A 313 -28.74 -10.14 11.22
C TRP A 313 -29.43 -9.90 12.57
N ASN A 314 -30.07 -8.76 12.79
CA ASN A 314 -30.90 -8.56 13.98
C ASN A 314 -32.34 -9.04 13.77
N ASP A 315 -32.75 -9.28 12.52
CA ASP A 315 -34.10 -9.71 12.14
C ASP A 315 -34.41 -11.13 12.64
N TRP A 316 -33.42 -12.03 12.69
CA TRP A 316 -33.61 -13.35 13.33
C TRP A 316 -33.77 -13.26 14.85
N LYS A 317 -33.25 -12.20 15.49
CA LYS A 317 -33.41 -11.96 16.93
C LYS A 317 -34.76 -11.32 17.25
N THR A 318 -35.32 -10.54 16.32
CA THR A 318 -36.63 -9.89 16.46
C THR A 318 -37.78 -10.69 15.84
N SER A 319 -37.48 -11.71 15.03
CA SER A 319 -38.46 -12.67 14.52
C SER A 319 -38.89 -13.63 15.63
N THR A 320 -39.65 -13.13 16.60
CA THR A 320 -40.53 -13.98 17.42
C THR A 320 -41.71 -14.42 16.56
N LYS A 321 -41.48 -15.28 15.56
CA LYS A 321 -42.51 -16.26 15.21
C LYS A 321 -42.52 -17.24 16.36
N ALA A 322 -43.42 -16.97 17.31
CA ALA A 322 -43.78 -17.93 18.33
C ALA A 322 -44.41 -19.14 17.61
N ASP A 323 -43.59 -20.09 17.20
CA ASP A 323 -44.03 -21.47 17.03
C ASP A 323 -44.42 -21.93 18.43
N LYS A 324 -45.70 -21.73 18.76
CA LYS A 324 -46.31 -22.00 20.07
C LYS A 324 -46.30 -23.49 20.44
N ASP A 325 -45.73 -24.36 19.61
CA ASP A 325 -45.70 -25.80 19.80
C ASP A 325 -44.31 -26.35 20.16
N TRP A 326 -43.28 -25.49 20.29
CA TRP A 326 -41.96 -25.94 20.77
C TRP A 326 -41.77 -25.62 22.25
N ALA A 327 -42.00 -26.63 23.11
CA ALA A 327 -41.65 -26.58 24.53
C ALA A 327 -40.38 -27.40 24.80
N PHE A 328 -39.40 -26.78 25.46
CA PHE A 328 -38.16 -27.42 25.93
C PHE A 328 -38.52 -28.44 27.04
N ASN A 329 -38.74 -29.70 26.63
CA ASN A 329 -38.91 -30.96 27.39
C ASN A 329 -39.96 -31.93 26.78
N GLN A 330 -40.53 -31.68 25.61
CA GLN A 330 -41.48 -32.60 24.96
C GLN A 330 -40.82 -33.63 24.02
N TRP A 331 -39.79 -34.35 24.47
CA TRP A 331 -39.19 -35.43 23.65
C TRP A 331 -39.88 -36.80 23.83
N ASP A 332 -40.74 -36.96 24.84
CA ASP A 332 -41.25 -38.29 25.24
C ASP A 332 -42.75 -38.54 24.96
N THR A 333 -43.44 -37.69 24.18
CA THR A 333 -44.90 -37.86 23.95
C THR A 333 -45.30 -38.18 22.50
N ALA A 334 -44.38 -38.74 21.71
CA ALA A 334 -44.67 -39.15 20.34
C ALA A 334 -44.34 -40.63 20.09
N SER A 335 -44.85 -41.52 20.93
CA SER A 335 -45.01 -42.94 20.57
C SER A 335 -46.00 -43.62 21.52
N ASP A 336 -47.29 -43.60 21.18
CA ASP A 336 -48.11 -44.82 21.05
C ASP A 336 -49.58 -44.45 20.82
N SER A 337 -49.99 -44.39 19.56
CA SER A 337 -51.39 -44.59 19.19
C SER A 337 -51.50 -45.10 17.76
N THR A 338 -51.11 -46.36 17.56
CA THR A 338 -51.63 -47.14 16.42
C THR A 338 -51.98 -48.55 16.89
N SER A 339 -53.07 -48.63 17.64
CA SER A 339 -53.82 -49.86 17.84
C SER A 339 -54.56 -50.22 16.53
N ASN A 340 -54.10 -51.25 15.82
CA ASN A 340 -54.93 -52.01 14.89
C ASN A 340 -54.47 -53.49 14.96
N SER A 341 -55.05 -54.28 15.86
CA SER A 341 -56.18 -55.20 15.63
C SER A 341 -55.78 -56.53 14.97
N LYS A 342 -55.78 -57.59 15.80
CA LYS A 342 -56.37 -58.95 15.61
C LYS A 342 -55.93 -59.76 14.37
N ARG A 343 -55.81 -61.08 14.39
CA ARG A 343 -55.82 -62.20 15.37
C ARG A 343 -55.54 -63.42 14.46
N TYR A 344 -54.97 -64.50 15.01
CA TYR A 344 -55.29 -65.84 14.50
C TYR A 344 -56.70 -66.23 14.93
#